data_AF-J0D029-F1
#
_entry.id   AF-J0D029-F1
#
_cell.length_a   1.000
_cell.length_b   1.000
_cell.length_c   1.000
_cell.angle_alpha   90.00
_cell.angle_beta   90.00
_cell.angle_gamma   90.00
#
_symmetry.space_group_name_H-M   'P 1'
#
loop_
_entity.id
_entity.type
_entity.pdbx_description
1 polymer ?
#
loop_
_entity_poly.entity_id
_entity_poly.type
_entity_poly.pdbx_seq_one_letter_code
_entity_poly.pdbx_strand_id
1 'polypeptide(L)'
;MLPQLRAFTLAVALENGRAPLILWPRNSDGSPNISSLRRLTLSSPSAEDEIFDHLPSELQELSLRDVPRFYERSRYPNPFAHLDHAYSPRILSCTETLAIFRTLHCCAALRHLELVVTEDESELQLLAYVAASCPGLEFFELHCYRNVSEYSDLLNAPLAISLDALGRALSAFRALRVARLNIDLPWSQFTISRYASRETRDGVTYSGTIAQIIAHAVPWLESVCVLTCGRSGVHQWRIWDVHDREGTIELESVEATGLDRRRLSDR
;
A
#
# COMPACT_ATOMS: atom_id res chain seq x y z
N MET A 1 1.24 3.17 -31.28
CA MET A 1 0.11 4.00 -30.82
C MET A 1 -1.05 3.10 -30.44
N LEU A 2 -1.68 3.31 -29.26
CA LEU A 2 -2.77 2.46 -28.75
C LEU A 2 -3.95 3.34 -28.26
N PRO A 3 -4.73 3.95 -29.17
CA PRO A 3 -5.76 4.95 -28.82
C PRO A 3 -6.95 4.42 -27.98
N GLN A 4 -7.00 3.10 -27.74
CA GLN A 4 -8.04 2.43 -26.94
C GLN A 4 -7.45 1.76 -25.69
N LEU A 5 -6.21 2.08 -25.32
CA LEU A 5 -5.58 1.51 -24.14
C LEU A 5 -6.31 1.98 -22.88
N ARG A 6 -7.06 1.07 -22.25
CA ARG A 6 -7.81 1.36 -21.02
C ARG A 6 -7.08 0.92 -19.76
N ALA A 7 -6.20 -0.06 -19.86
CA ALA A 7 -5.43 -0.58 -18.74
C ALA A 7 -3.99 -0.81 -19.18
N PHE A 8 -3.04 -0.34 -18.39
CA PHE A 8 -1.63 -0.56 -18.61
C PHE A 8 -0.97 -1.01 -17.32
N THR A 9 -0.22 -2.11 -17.40
CA THR A 9 0.52 -2.67 -16.28
C THR A 9 1.95 -2.90 -16.70
N LEU A 10 2.87 -2.36 -15.92
CA LEU A 10 4.30 -2.54 -16.08
C LEU A 10 4.86 -3.03 -14.75
N ALA A 11 5.14 -4.33 -14.70
CA ALA A 11 5.62 -5.05 -13.53
C ALA A 11 6.99 -5.68 -13.85
N VAL A 12 8.06 -4.94 -13.57
CA VAL A 12 9.45 -5.30 -13.89
C VAL A 12 10.27 -5.33 -12.61
N ALA A 13 10.88 -6.48 -12.32
CA ALA A 13 11.89 -6.59 -11.29
C ALA A 13 13.20 -5.98 -11.78
N LEU A 14 13.70 -4.94 -11.10
CA LEU A 14 14.96 -4.28 -11.44
C LEU A 14 16.12 -4.90 -10.67
N GLU A 15 17.20 -5.23 -11.39
CA GLU A 15 18.43 -5.71 -10.76
C GLU A 15 19.02 -4.63 -9.83
N ASN A 16 19.71 -5.07 -8.79
CA ASN A 16 20.37 -4.18 -7.85
C ASN A 16 21.30 -3.17 -8.55
N GLY A 17 21.13 -1.89 -8.22
CA GLY A 17 21.91 -0.79 -8.78
C GLY A 17 21.48 -0.34 -10.18
N ARG A 18 20.42 -0.92 -10.77
CA ARG A 18 19.82 -0.38 -11.99
C ARG A 18 19.03 0.88 -11.71
N ALA A 19 19.08 1.81 -12.67
CA ALA A 19 18.23 2.99 -12.64
C ALA A 19 16.74 2.57 -12.72
N PRO A 20 15.83 3.35 -12.11
CA PRO A 20 14.40 3.17 -12.28
C PRO A 20 13.99 3.19 -13.76
N LEU A 21 12.93 2.46 -14.08
CA LEU A 21 12.33 2.53 -15.40
C LEU A 21 11.63 3.88 -15.55
N ILE A 22 11.94 4.59 -16.63
CA ILE A 22 11.30 5.84 -17.03
C ILE A 22 10.46 5.55 -18.28
N LEU A 23 9.16 5.70 -18.17
CA LEU A 23 8.21 5.53 -19.27
C LEU A 23 8.18 6.74 -20.19
N TRP A 24 8.25 7.93 -19.62
CA TRP A 24 8.25 9.18 -20.36
C TRP A 24 9.41 10.06 -19.86
N PRO A 25 10.56 10.04 -20.54
CA PRO A 25 11.71 10.84 -20.18
C PRO A 25 11.43 12.34 -20.24
N ARG A 26 12.18 13.10 -19.43
CA ARG A 26 12.06 14.55 -19.42
C ARG A 26 12.31 15.17 -20.77
N ASN A 27 11.49 16.14 -21.15
CA ASN A 27 11.55 16.84 -22.44
C ASN A 27 11.35 15.90 -23.65
N SER A 28 10.57 14.83 -23.49
CA SER A 28 10.17 14.02 -24.63
C SER A 28 9.26 14.82 -25.57
N ASP A 29 9.54 14.78 -26.87
CA ASP A 29 8.70 15.46 -27.86
C ASP A 29 7.33 14.78 -27.99
N GLY A 30 6.27 15.57 -27.77
CA GLY A 30 4.88 15.13 -27.92
C GLY A 30 4.21 14.66 -26.62
N SER A 31 2.93 14.30 -26.71
CA SER A 31 2.17 13.73 -25.60
C SER A 31 1.80 12.26 -25.88
N PRO A 32 1.87 11.37 -24.88
CA PRO A 32 1.45 9.99 -25.06
C PRO A 32 -0.07 9.97 -25.31
N ASN A 33 -0.51 9.21 -26.31
CA ASN A 33 -1.94 9.03 -26.59
C ASN A 33 -2.55 8.00 -25.61
N ILE A 34 -2.79 8.43 -24.36
CA ILE A 34 -3.33 7.63 -23.26
C ILE A 34 -4.64 8.21 -22.67
N SER A 35 -5.35 9.03 -23.44
CA SER A 35 -6.62 9.67 -23.03
C SER A 35 -7.72 8.68 -22.60
N SER A 36 -7.70 7.47 -23.15
CA SER A 36 -8.64 6.39 -22.80
C SER A 36 -8.21 5.56 -21.59
N LEU A 37 -7.04 5.84 -20.99
CA LEU A 37 -6.52 5.07 -19.87
C LEU A 37 -7.43 5.25 -18.65
N ARG A 38 -7.75 4.14 -18.00
CA ARG A 38 -8.57 4.08 -16.78
C ARG A 38 -7.85 3.39 -15.64
N ARG A 39 -6.91 2.50 -15.95
CA ARG A 39 -6.10 1.78 -14.96
C ARG A 39 -4.63 1.84 -15.29
N LEU A 40 -3.82 2.20 -14.30
CA LEU A 40 -2.37 2.23 -14.41
C LEU A 40 -1.73 1.49 -13.23
N THR A 41 -0.86 0.54 -13.54
CA THR A 41 -0.01 -0.12 -12.54
C THR A 41 1.44 -0.01 -12.95
N LEU A 42 2.25 0.63 -12.10
CA LEU A 42 3.70 0.77 -12.30
C LEU A 42 4.44 0.16 -11.12
N SER A 43 5.39 -0.73 -11.43
CA SER A 43 6.33 -1.26 -10.45
C SER A 43 7.60 -0.41 -10.37
N SER A 44 8.03 -0.07 -9.17
CA SER A 44 9.24 0.72 -8.89
C SER A 44 9.35 1.98 -9.76
N PRO A 45 8.29 2.82 -9.82
CA PRO A 45 8.31 4.04 -10.61
C PRO A 45 9.36 5.03 -10.08
N SER A 46 9.78 5.94 -10.95
CA SER A 46 10.53 7.13 -10.57
C SER A 46 9.59 8.30 -10.34
N ALA A 47 9.79 9.10 -9.30
CA ALA A 47 9.05 10.34 -9.11
C ALA A 47 9.39 11.42 -10.16
N GLU A 48 10.45 11.20 -10.95
CA GLU A 48 10.86 12.12 -12.03
C GLU A 48 10.28 11.77 -13.40
N ASP A 49 9.49 10.70 -13.50
CA ASP A 49 8.88 10.24 -14.75
C ASP A 49 7.75 11.19 -15.17
N GLU A 50 7.87 11.84 -16.34
CA GLU A 50 6.87 12.80 -16.84
C GLU A 50 5.57 12.12 -17.27
N ILE A 51 5.49 10.78 -17.22
CA ILE A 51 4.24 10.06 -17.49
C ILE A 51 3.11 10.51 -16.56
N PHE A 52 3.43 10.93 -15.33
CA PHE A 52 2.46 11.41 -14.34
C PHE A 52 1.78 12.72 -14.77
N ASP A 53 2.47 13.57 -15.54
CA ASP A 53 1.92 14.83 -16.06
C ASP A 53 0.90 14.60 -17.18
N HIS A 54 0.91 13.39 -17.76
CA HIS A 54 0.09 13.02 -18.91
C HIS A 54 -1.08 12.10 -18.55
N LEU A 55 -1.26 11.73 -17.28
CA LEU A 55 -2.36 10.85 -16.89
C LEU A 55 -3.72 11.55 -17.11
N PRO A 56 -4.71 10.86 -17.69
CA PRO A 56 -6.01 11.45 -17.94
C PRO A 56 -6.78 11.68 -16.64
N SER A 57 -7.59 12.75 -16.58
CA SER A 57 -8.45 13.06 -15.43
C SER A 57 -9.51 12.00 -15.12
N GLU A 58 -9.81 11.13 -16.10
CA GLU A 58 -10.73 10.00 -15.95
C GLU A 58 -10.04 8.72 -15.45
N LEU A 59 -8.77 8.76 -15.03
CA LEU A 59 -8.11 7.61 -14.42
C LEU A 59 -8.88 7.16 -13.16
N GLN A 60 -9.22 5.87 -13.10
CA GLN A 60 -10.03 5.26 -12.05
C GLN A 60 -9.17 4.47 -11.06
N GLU A 61 -8.07 3.87 -11.53
CA GLU A 61 -7.22 3.03 -10.70
C GLU A 61 -5.75 3.36 -10.92
N LEU A 62 -5.02 3.55 -9.82
CA LEU A 62 -3.59 3.79 -9.82
C LEU A 62 -2.91 2.86 -8.81
N SER A 63 -1.92 2.10 -9.26
CA SER A 63 -1.09 1.27 -8.40
C SER A 63 0.37 1.62 -8.58
N LEU A 64 0.96 2.26 -7.58
CA LEU A 64 2.40 2.52 -7.48
C LEU A 64 3.00 1.50 -6.53
N ARG A 65 3.58 0.44 -7.08
CA ARG A 65 3.92 -0.76 -6.31
C ARG A 65 5.36 -1.20 -6.49
N ASP A 66 5.74 -2.21 -5.74
CA ASP A 66 7.04 -2.87 -5.79
C ASP A 66 6.98 -4.21 -6.54
N VAL A 67 8.08 -4.57 -7.20
CA VAL A 67 8.28 -5.89 -7.80
C VAL A 67 9.76 -6.32 -7.67
N PRO A 68 10.05 -7.52 -7.12
CA PRO A 68 9.14 -8.40 -6.40
C PRO A 68 8.56 -7.73 -5.14
N ARG A 69 7.51 -8.30 -4.56
CA ARG A 69 6.90 -7.75 -3.34
C ARG A 69 7.90 -7.80 -2.20
N PHE A 70 8.19 -6.65 -1.60
CA PHE A 70 9.14 -6.50 -0.51
C PHE A 70 8.73 -7.31 0.71
N TYR A 71 7.43 -7.44 0.98
CA TYR A 71 6.96 -8.33 2.05
C TYR A 71 7.23 -9.81 1.78
N GLU A 72 7.43 -10.25 0.53
CA GLU A 72 7.79 -11.65 0.21
C GLU A 72 9.26 -11.96 0.45
N ARG A 73 10.10 -10.94 0.68
CA ARG A 73 11.54 -11.13 0.93
C ARG A 73 11.76 -11.97 2.18
N SER A 74 12.67 -12.93 2.08
CA SER A 74 12.97 -13.83 3.18
C SER A 74 13.65 -13.08 4.33
N ARG A 75 13.02 -13.12 5.52
CA ARG A 75 13.60 -12.59 6.78
C ARG A 75 14.87 -13.31 7.21
N TYR A 76 15.14 -14.48 6.64
CA TYR A 76 16.34 -15.27 6.90
C TYR A 76 17.18 -15.32 5.63
N PRO A 77 18.51 -15.19 5.72
CA PRO A 77 19.40 -15.41 4.58
C PRO A 77 19.15 -16.82 4.07
N ASN A 78 18.40 -16.92 2.97
CA ASN A 78 18.21 -18.18 2.28
C ASN A 78 19.24 -18.17 1.14
N PRO A 79 20.29 -18.99 1.21
CA PRO A 79 21.31 -19.05 0.17
C PRO A 79 20.73 -19.49 -1.21
N PHE A 80 19.48 -19.94 -1.25
CA PHE A 80 18.73 -20.29 -2.47
C PHE A 80 17.69 -19.22 -2.88
N ALA A 81 17.52 -18.13 -2.12
CA ALA A 81 16.68 -16.99 -2.51
C ALA A 81 17.47 -16.05 -3.42
N HIS A 82 17.85 -16.56 -4.59
CA HIS A 82 18.64 -15.84 -5.59
C HIS A 82 18.01 -14.50 -6.00
N LEU A 83 16.68 -14.38 -5.90
CA LEU A 83 15.95 -13.16 -6.25
C LEU A 83 16.16 -12.01 -5.25
N ASP A 84 16.25 -12.29 -3.95
CA ASP A 84 16.41 -11.25 -2.91
C ASP A 84 17.80 -10.58 -2.98
N HIS A 85 18.80 -11.30 -3.48
CA HIS A 85 20.16 -10.80 -3.70
C HIS A 85 20.39 -10.17 -5.07
N ALA A 86 19.60 -10.55 -6.08
CA ALA A 86 19.75 -10.05 -7.44
C ALA A 86 18.87 -8.83 -7.72
N TYR A 87 17.69 -8.74 -7.10
CA TYR A 87 16.70 -7.71 -7.36
C TYR A 87 16.35 -6.97 -6.07
N SER A 88 16.27 -5.64 -6.16
CA SER A 88 15.71 -4.83 -5.08
C SER A 88 14.71 -3.84 -5.62
N PRO A 89 13.44 -3.94 -5.20
CA PRO A 89 12.48 -2.93 -5.58
C PRO A 89 12.94 -1.61 -5.00
N ARG A 90 13.02 -0.60 -5.85
CA ARG A 90 13.01 0.78 -5.38
C ARG A 90 11.60 1.04 -4.88
N ILE A 91 11.47 1.33 -3.60
CA ILE A 91 10.23 1.78 -2.98
C ILE A 91 10.33 3.31 -2.89
N LEU A 92 9.26 4.00 -3.28
CA LEU A 92 9.20 5.45 -3.18
C LEU A 92 9.12 5.88 -1.72
N SER A 93 9.73 7.00 -1.37
CA SER A 93 9.42 7.64 -0.08
C SER A 93 8.04 8.29 -0.10
N CYS A 94 7.47 8.57 1.07
CA CYS A 94 6.24 9.36 1.16
C CYS A 94 6.39 10.75 0.51
N THR A 95 7.55 11.39 0.68
CA THR A 95 7.91 12.66 0.01
C THR A 95 7.91 12.54 -1.51
N GLU A 96 8.51 11.49 -2.05
CA GLU A 96 8.56 11.25 -3.50
C GLU A 96 7.17 10.95 -4.07
N THR A 97 6.38 10.15 -3.35
CA THR A 97 5.00 9.84 -3.72
C THR A 97 4.14 11.10 -3.71
N LEU A 98 4.34 11.99 -2.73
CA LEU A 98 3.65 13.28 -2.68
C LEU A 98 4.05 14.18 -3.87
N ALA A 99 5.31 14.14 -4.30
CA ALA A 99 5.73 14.85 -5.51
C ALA A 99 4.97 14.36 -6.75
N ILE A 100 4.80 13.04 -6.91
CA ILE A 100 3.97 12.46 -7.98
C ILE A 100 2.53 12.98 -7.89
N PHE A 101 1.89 12.89 -6.73
CA PHE A 101 0.49 13.36 -6.61
C PHE A 101 0.33 14.85 -6.90
N ARG A 102 1.34 15.67 -6.63
CA ARG A 102 1.33 17.09 -6.96
C ARG A 102 1.41 17.37 -8.46
N THR A 103 1.94 16.44 -9.25
CA THR A 103 1.95 16.56 -10.70
C THR A 103 0.66 16.06 -11.35
N LEU A 104 -0.05 15.12 -10.70
CA LEU A 104 -1.33 14.62 -11.22
C LEU A 104 -2.36 15.75 -11.34
N HIS A 105 -2.68 16.11 -12.58
CA HIS A 105 -3.67 17.14 -12.91
C HIS A 105 -5.10 16.56 -12.76
N CYS A 106 -5.63 16.57 -11.54
CA CYS A 106 -6.97 16.11 -11.12
C CYS A 106 -7.13 14.57 -11.00
N CYS A 107 -7.30 14.10 -9.76
CA CYS A 107 -7.55 12.69 -9.43
C CYS A 107 -9.01 12.43 -9.00
N ALA A 108 -9.96 13.29 -9.42
CA ALA A 108 -11.35 13.23 -8.94
C ALA A 108 -12.09 11.95 -9.35
N ALA A 109 -11.67 11.30 -10.46
CA ALA A 109 -12.24 10.04 -10.92
C ALA A 109 -11.61 8.80 -10.25
N LEU A 110 -10.52 8.97 -9.48
CA LEU A 110 -9.78 7.87 -8.88
C LEU A 110 -10.63 7.21 -7.77
N ARG A 111 -10.87 5.90 -7.93
CA ARG A 111 -11.65 5.06 -7.01
C ARG A 111 -10.78 4.05 -6.27
N HIS A 112 -9.69 3.59 -6.90
CA HIS A 112 -8.78 2.61 -6.34
C HIS A 112 -7.35 3.12 -6.36
N LEU A 113 -6.70 3.04 -5.21
CA LEU A 113 -5.32 3.44 -5.06
C LEU A 113 -4.54 2.36 -4.30
N GLU A 114 -3.44 1.90 -4.88
CA GLU A 114 -2.43 1.11 -4.20
C GLU A 114 -1.12 1.91 -4.12
N LEU A 115 -0.60 2.09 -2.91
CA LEU A 115 0.68 2.73 -2.65
C LEU A 115 1.62 1.81 -1.88
N VAL A 116 2.84 1.69 -2.38
CA VAL A 116 3.95 1.07 -1.69
C VAL A 116 5.02 2.12 -1.43
N VAL A 117 5.24 2.43 -0.15
CA VAL A 117 6.08 3.55 0.29
C VAL A 117 7.03 3.16 1.42
N THR A 118 8.15 3.86 1.51
CA THR A 118 8.94 3.96 2.73
C THR A 118 8.52 5.20 3.50
N GLU A 119 8.29 5.04 4.80
CA GLU A 119 7.89 6.15 5.67
C GLU A 119 8.98 7.25 5.71
N ASP A 120 8.53 8.49 5.79
CA ASP A 120 9.34 9.67 6.08
C ASP A 120 8.42 10.73 6.74
N GLU A 121 8.95 11.90 7.06
CA GLU A 121 8.21 12.99 7.71
C GLU A 121 6.98 13.50 6.92
N SER A 122 6.87 13.16 5.64
CA SER A 122 5.78 13.59 4.77
C SER A 122 4.58 12.63 4.77
N GLU A 123 4.59 11.52 5.54
CA GLU A 123 3.51 10.52 5.50
C GLU A 123 2.11 11.11 5.74
N LEU A 124 1.93 11.91 6.81
CA LEU A 124 0.64 12.56 7.07
C LEU A 124 0.28 13.60 5.99
N GLN A 125 1.28 14.30 5.46
CA GLN A 125 1.07 15.28 4.39
C GLN A 125 0.62 14.60 3.10
N LEU A 126 1.22 13.46 2.76
CA LEU A 126 0.82 12.62 1.65
C LEU A 126 -0.63 12.17 1.79
N LEU A 127 -0.99 11.55 2.92
CA LEU A 127 -2.36 11.06 3.14
C LEU A 127 -3.39 12.19 3.07
N ALA A 128 -3.10 13.35 3.68
CA ALA A 128 -3.98 14.50 3.61
C ALA A 128 -4.14 15.05 2.18
N TYR A 129 -3.04 15.11 1.42
CA TYR A 129 -3.08 15.57 0.03
C TYR A 129 -3.86 14.62 -0.87
N VAL A 130 -3.66 13.30 -0.72
CA VAL A 130 -4.39 12.28 -1.49
C VAL A 130 -5.89 12.35 -1.16
N ALA A 131 -6.26 12.43 0.14
CA ALA A 131 -7.66 12.55 0.54
C ALA A 131 -8.34 13.79 -0.06
N ALA A 132 -7.65 14.93 -0.11
CA ALA A 132 -8.16 16.15 -0.72
C ALA A 132 -8.26 16.07 -2.25
N SER A 133 -7.31 15.40 -2.91
CA SER A 133 -7.21 15.32 -4.37
C SER A 133 -8.07 14.20 -4.98
N CYS A 134 -8.41 13.18 -4.19
CA CYS A 134 -9.15 11.98 -4.60
C CYS A 134 -10.44 11.83 -3.75
N PRO A 135 -11.40 12.78 -3.83
CA PRO A 135 -12.59 12.76 -2.95
C PRO A 135 -13.49 11.54 -3.16
N GLY A 136 -13.39 10.85 -4.31
CA GLY A 136 -14.14 9.65 -4.64
C GLY A 136 -13.41 8.33 -4.31
N LEU A 137 -12.26 8.36 -3.62
CA LEU A 137 -11.49 7.15 -3.36
C LEU A 137 -12.27 6.17 -2.46
N GLU A 138 -12.59 4.99 -3.00
CA GLU A 138 -13.39 3.94 -2.36
C GLU A 138 -12.53 2.81 -1.81
N PHE A 139 -11.39 2.55 -2.47
CA PHE A 139 -10.46 1.50 -2.10
C PHE A 139 -9.05 2.07 -1.95
N PHE A 140 -8.42 1.82 -0.80
CA PHE A 140 -7.04 2.22 -0.54
C PHE A 140 -6.21 1.06 0.01
N GLU A 141 -5.19 0.65 -0.73
CA GLU A 141 -4.17 -0.31 -0.30
C GLU A 141 -2.86 0.44 -0.02
N LEU A 142 -2.38 0.35 1.22
CA LEU A 142 -1.15 0.99 1.67
C LEU A 142 -0.18 -0.05 2.23
N HIS A 143 0.97 -0.15 1.59
CA HIS A 143 2.15 -0.81 2.11
C HIS A 143 3.14 0.27 2.58
N CYS A 144 3.30 0.41 3.89
CA CYS A 144 4.22 1.37 4.48
C CYS A 144 5.34 0.62 5.19
N TYR A 145 6.56 0.79 4.70
CA TYR A 145 7.77 0.18 5.23
C TYR A 145 8.61 1.20 5.97
N ARG A 146 9.26 0.77 7.05
CA ARG A 146 10.13 1.65 7.81
C ARG A 146 11.41 1.96 7.05
N ASN A 147 11.83 3.22 7.12
CA ASN A 147 13.07 3.66 6.52
C ASN A 147 14.25 3.37 7.46
N VAL A 148 14.68 2.10 7.48
CA VAL A 148 15.85 1.66 8.24
C VAL A 148 16.91 1.08 7.33
N SER A 149 18.17 1.32 7.69
CA SER A 149 19.32 0.81 6.95
C SER A 149 19.56 -0.67 7.21
N GLU A 150 19.33 -1.13 8.45
CA GLU A 150 19.51 -2.53 8.85
C GLU A 150 18.24 -3.13 9.46
N TYR A 151 18.02 -4.42 9.23
CA TYR A 151 16.89 -5.14 9.80
C TYR A 151 16.91 -5.15 11.34
N SER A 152 18.11 -5.11 11.95
CA SER A 152 18.31 -4.99 13.40
C SER A 152 17.67 -3.72 13.98
N ASP A 153 17.62 -2.64 13.20
CA ASP A 153 17.07 -1.36 13.62
C ASP A 153 15.54 -1.40 13.70
N LEU A 154 14.88 -2.30 12.95
CA LEU A 154 13.42 -2.52 13.02
C LEU A 154 12.94 -2.93 14.42
N LEU A 155 13.83 -3.43 15.29
CA LEU A 155 13.42 -3.79 16.64
C LEU A 155 13.18 -2.57 17.53
N ASN A 156 13.86 -1.46 17.24
CA ASN A 156 13.91 -0.28 18.10
C ASN A 156 13.42 1.00 17.41
N ALA A 157 13.35 1.02 16.08
CA ALA A 157 12.85 2.15 15.32
C ALA A 157 11.34 2.33 15.58
N PRO A 158 10.91 3.49 16.12
CA PRO A 158 9.50 3.82 16.18
C PRO A 158 8.96 3.97 14.77
N LEU A 159 7.64 3.87 14.61
CA LEU A 159 6.98 4.28 13.39
C LEU A 159 7.12 5.79 13.20
N ALA A 160 7.16 6.25 11.95
CA ALA A 160 7.05 7.67 11.64
C ALA A 160 5.73 8.25 12.16
N ILE A 161 4.63 7.49 12.07
CA ILE A 161 3.32 7.88 12.60
C ILE A 161 2.71 6.78 13.50
N SER A 162 1.97 7.18 14.53
CA SER A 162 1.22 6.21 15.34
C SER A 162 0.01 5.68 14.57
N LEU A 163 -0.47 4.49 14.94
CA LEU A 163 -1.66 3.90 14.34
C LEU A 163 -2.92 4.76 14.54
N ASP A 164 -3.04 5.47 15.66
CA ASP A 164 -4.11 6.46 15.87
C ASP A 164 -4.01 7.64 14.89
N ALA A 165 -2.78 8.09 14.59
CA ALA A 165 -2.56 9.16 13.62
C ALA A 165 -2.90 8.69 12.21
N LEU A 166 -2.55 7.45 11.85
CA LEU A 166 -2.96 6.82 10.60
C LEU A 166 -4.49 6.72 10.51
N GLY A 167 -5.17 6.21 11.54
CA GLY A 167 -6.63 6.13 11.58
C GLY A 167 -7.29 7.50 11.40
N ARG A 168 -6.79 8.54 12.08
CA ARG A 168 -7.27 9.92 11.88
C ARG A 168 -7.02 10.43 10.46
N ALA A 169 -5.88 10.13 9.86
CA ALA A 169 -5.59 10.50 8.49
C ALA A 169 -6.55 9.80 7.50
N LEU A 170 -6.81 8.51 7.69
CA LEU A 170 -7.77 7.75 6.88
C LEU A 170 -9.21 8.26 7.02
N SER A 171 -9.57 8.86 8.16
CA SER A 171 -10.89 9.48 8.35
C SER A 171 -11.16 10.69 7.43
N ALA A 172 -10.12 11.25 6.80
CA ALA A 172 -10.28 12.30 5.80
C ALA A 172 -10.86 11.77 4.48
N PHE A 173 -10.74 10.46 4.21
CA PHE A 173 -11.23 9.83 2.98
C PHE A 173 -12.72 9.48 3.14
N ARG A 174 -13.60 10.43 2.79
CA ARG A 174 -15.04 10.34 3.03
C ARG A 174 -15.77 9.26 2.22
N ALA A 175 -15.22 8.88 1.07
CA ALA A 175 -15.78 7.84 0.22
C ALA A 175 -15.18 6.45 0.49
N LEU A 176 -14.18 6.34 1.37
CA LEU A 176 -13.42 5.11 1.57
C LEU A 176 -14.32 4.00 2.13
N ARG A 177 -14.37 2.87 1.45
CA ARG A 177 -15.10 1.65 1.86
C ARG A 177 -14.17 0.53 2.26
N VAL A 178 -13.02 0.42 1.60
CA VAL A 178 -12.07 -0.65 1.87
C VAL A 178 -10.68 -0.08 2.12
N ALA A 179 -10.10 -0.43 3.26
CA ALA A 179 -8.72 -0.12 3.60
C ALA A 179 -7.90 -1.42 3.69
N ARG A 180 -6.85 -1.58 2.88
CA ARG A 180 -5.91 -2.71 2.96
C ARG A 180 -4.56 -2.21 3.43
N LEU A 181 -4.12 -2.70 4.58
CA LEU A 181 -2.96 -2.17 5.27
C LEU A 181 -1.88 -3.23 5.46
N ASN A 182 -0.69 -2.93 4.97
CA ASN A 182 0.54 -3.60 5.32
C ASN A 182 1.47 -2.58 5.98
N ILE A 183 1.33 -2.42 7.29
CA ILE A 183 2.16 -1.51 8.08
C ILE A 183 3.21 -2.32 8.81
N ASP A 184 4.48 -1.97 8.60
CA ASP A 184 5.61 -2.61 9.26
C ASP A 184 5.77 -2.09 10.70
N LEU A 185 4.93 -2.57 11.62
CA LEU A 185 4.99 -2.16 13.02
C LEU A 185 6.26 -2.69 13.73
N PRO A 186 6.87 -1.93 14.67
CA PRO A 186 7.96 -2.44 15.49
C PRO A 186 7.53 -3.65 16.29
N TRP A 187 8.31 -4.73 16.15
CA TRP A 187 8.04 -6.00 16.80
C TRP A 187 7.99 -5.85 18.31
N SER A 188 8.70 -4.87 18.87
CA SER A 188 8.69 -4.54 20.30
C SER A 188 7.33 -4.10 20.83
N GLN A 189 6.46 -3.52 19.99
CA GLN A 189 5.09 -3.12 20.37
C GLN A 189 4.12 -4.31 20.39
N PHE A 190 4.52 -5.48 19.86
CA PHE A 190 3.69 -6.70 19.80
C PHE A 190 4.36 -7.94 20.36
N THR A 191 5.60 -7.83 20.85
CA THR A 191 6.18 -8.83 21.75
C THR A 191 5.54 -8.69 23.12
N ILE A 192 4.54 -9.52 23.38
CA ILE A 192 4.52 -10.23 24.66
C ILE A 192 5.92 -10.86 24.74
N SER A 193 6.79 -10.33 25.60
CA SER A 193 8.06 -10.88 26.11
C SER A 193 8.99 -11.68 25.15
N ARG A 194 10.32 -11.46 25.23
CA ARG A 194 11.32 -12.42 24.70
C ARG A 194 11.19 -13.85 25.27
N TYR A 195 10.32 -14.04 26.27
CA TYR A 195 9.94 -15.31 26.89
C TYR A 195 8.51 -15.76 26.59
N ALA A 196 7.72 -15.01 25.82
CA ALA A 196 6.43 -15.53 25.38
C ALA A 196 6.70 -16.67 24.39
N SER A 197 6.11 -17.81 24.67
CA SER A 197 6.37 -19.04 23.95
C SER A 197 6.23 -18.81 22.44
N ARG A 198 7.02 -19.55 21.66
CA ARG A 198 6.90 -19.68 20.19
C ARG A 198 5.45 -19.96 19.71
N GLU A 199 4.55 -20.31 20.63
CA GLU A 199 3.13 -20.57 20.43
C GLU A 199 2.27 -19.29 20.35
N THR A 200 2.73 -18.16 20.89
CA THR A 200 1.98 -16.88 20.98
C THR A 200 2.32 -15.85 19.89
N ARG A 201 2.94 -16.28 18.76
CA ARG A 201 2.99 -15.50 17.51
C ARG A 201 1.59 -15.41 16.89
N ASP A 202 0.65 -14.84 17.62
CA ASP A 202 -0.72 -14.77 17.15
C ASP A 202 -0.88 -13.54 16.28
N GLY A 203 -0.59 -13.71 14.98
CA GLY A 203 -0.91 -12.72 13.98
C GLY A 203 -2.40 -12.33 14.00
N VAL A 204 -3.29 -13.08 14.68
CA VAL A 204 -4.73 -12.77 14.80
C VAL A 204 -4.93 -11.58 15.72
N THR A 205 -4.32 -11.60 16.91
CA THR A 205 -4.38 -10.47 17.84
C THR A 205 -3.78 -9.21 17.22
N TYR A 206 -2.62 -9.32 16.56
CA TYR A 206 -1.97 -8.21 15.86
C TYR A 206 -2.89 -7.55 14.84
N SER A 207 -3.43 -8.36 13.93
CA SER A 207 -4.20 -7.86 12.82
C SER A 207 -5.59 -7.39 13.24
N GLY A 208 -6.17 -8.04 14.26
CA GLY A 208 -7.41 -7.60 14.90
C GLY A 208 -7.27 -6.25 15.61
N THR A 209 -6.16 -5.99 16.30
CA THR A 209 -5.90 -4.67 16.92
C THR A 209 -5.81 -3.56 15.87
N ILE A 210 -5.09 -3.79 14.77
CA ILE A 210 -5.02 -2.83 13.67
C ILE A 210 -6.42 -2.57 13.11
N ALA A 211 -7.14 -3.65 12.76
CA ALA A 211 -8.48 -3.53 12.21
C ALA A 211 -9.41 -2.74 13.14
N GLN A 212 -9.36 -3.02 14.45
CA GLN A 212 -10.20 -2.34 15.43
C GLN A 212 -9.88 -0.85 15.55
N ILE A 213 -8.61 -0.46 15.60
CA ILE A 213 -8.24 0.96 15.72
C ILE A 213 -8.65 1.73 14.46
N ILE A 214 -8.43 1.14 13.28
CA ILE A 214 -8.79 1.77 12.02
C ILE A 214 -10.31 1.88 11.86
N ALA A 215 -11.06 0.81 12.16
CA ALA A 215 -12.52 0.81 12.06
C ALA A 215 -13.17 1.81 13.04
N HIS A 216 -12.62 1.99 14.25
CA HIS A 216 -13.09 3.04 15.15
C HIS A 216 -12.83 4.45 14.61
N ALA A 217 -11.69 4.68 13.96
CA ALA A 217 -11.36 5.98 13.39
C ALA A 217 -12.14 6.26 12.09
N VAL A 218 -12.54 5.21 11.36
CA VAL A 218 -13.21 5.27 10.06
C VAL A 218 -14.44 4.35 10.07
N PRO A 219 -15.51 4.72 10.79
CA PRO A 219 -16.65 3.82 11.05
C PRO A 219 -17.51 3.53 9.81
N TRP A 220 -17.31 4.24 8.70
CA TRP A 220 -18.05 4.03 7.44
C TRP A 220 -17.36 3.06 6.47
N LEU A 221 -16.23 2.46 6.87
CA LEU A 221 -15.63 1.36 6.15
C LEU A 221 -16.62 0.19 6.07
N GLU A 222 -16.58 -0.53 4.95
CA GLU A 222 -17.21 -1.83 4.79
C GLU A 222 -16.26 -2.93 5.25
N SER A 223 -14.97 -2.81 4.93
CA SER A 223 -13.96 -3.78 5.34
C SER A 223 -12.60 -3.15 5.63
N VAL A 224 -11.90 -3.70 6.62
CA VAL A 224 -10.46 -3.50 6.84
C VAL A 224 -9.73 -4.79 6.52
N CYS A 225 -8.66 -4.72 5.74
CA CYS A 225 -7.78 -5.85 5.50
C CYS A 225 -6.39 -5.55 6.07
N VAL A 226 -5.77 -6.54 6.70
CA VAL A 226 -4.42 -6.41 7.25
C VAL A 226 -3.56 -7.56 6.73
N LEU A 227 -2.39 -7.23 6.16
CA LEU A 227 -1.46 -8.24 5.69
C LEU A 227 -0.79 -8.92 6.89
N THR A 228 -0.80 -10.24 6.90
CA THR A 228 -0.18 -11.06 7.95
C THR A 228 0.74 -12.10 7.33
N CYS A 229 1.77 -12.51 8.07
CA CYS A 229 2.63 -13.63 7.71
C CYS A 229 2.31 -14.82 8.63
N GLY A 230 1.82 -15.91 8.06
CA GLY A 230 1.50 -17.13 8.79
C GLY A 230 2.74 -17.89 9.27
N ARG A 231 2.55 -18.95 10.06
CA ARG A 231 3.64 -19.82 10.54
C ARG A 231 4.44 -20.47 9.40
N SER A 232 3.80 -20.67 8.25
CA SER A 232 4.43 -21.20 7.02
C SER A 232 5.31 -20.19 6.28
N GLY A 233 5.36 -18.93 6.73
CA GLY A 233 6.02 -17.84 5.99
C GLY A 233 5.18 -17.28 4.84
N VAL A 234 3.97 -17.82 4.63
CA VAL A 234 3.06 -17.36 3.58
C VAL A 234 2.35 -16.09 4.05
N HIS A 235 2.40 -15.06 3.20
CA HIS A 235 1.66 -13.82 3.41
C HIS A 235 0.21 -13.98 2.98
N GLN A 236 -0.70 -13.49 3.82
CA GLN A 236 -2.14 -13.52 3.54
C GLN A 236 -2.81 -12.27 4.11
N TRP A 237 -3.80 -11.79 3.37
CA TRP A 237 -4.70 -10.75 3.85
C TRP A 237 -5.72 -11.37 4.78
N ARG A 238 -5.84 -10.82 5.97
CA ARG A 238 -6.97 -11.06 6.85
C ARG A 238 -7.95 -9.93 6.73
N ILE A 239 -9.23 -10.25 6.79
CA ILE A 239 -10.31 -9.34 6.42
C ILE A 239 -11.28 -9.29 7.61
N TRP A 240 -11.65 -8.07 7.98
CA TRP A 240 -12.71 -7.79 8.93
C TRP A 240 -13.78 -6.98 8.24
N ASP A 241 -15.02 -7.46 8.27
CA ASP A 241 -16.17 -6.65 7.93
C ASP A 241 -16.48 -5.72 9.11
N VAL A 242 -16.79 -4.46 8.79
CA VAL A 242 -17.05 -3.41 9.76
C VAL A 242 -18.55 -3.18 9.84
N HIS A 243 -19.10 -3.29 11.04
CA HIS A 243 -20.51 -3.07 11.30
C HIS A 243 -20.69 -1.98 12.35
N ASP A 244 -21.47 -0.96 12.04
CA ASP A 244 -21.99 -0.02 13.02
C ASP A 244 -23.32 -0.55 13.56
N ARG A 245 -23.31 -1.08 14.78
CA ARG A 245 -24.50 -1.52 15.50
C ARG A 245 -24.80 -0.53 16.60
N GLU A 246 -25.78 0.34 16.35
CA GLU A 246 -26.29 1.31 17.33
C GLU A 246 -25.20 2.25 17.88
N GLY A 247 -24.22 2.63 17.05
CA GLY A 247 -23.09 3.48 17.44
C GLY A 247 -21.91 2.73 18.03
N THR A 248 -21.96 1.39 18.07
CA THR A 248 -20.84 0.52 18.46
C THR A 248 -20.24 -0.13 17.21
N ILE A 249 -18.93 0.03 17.04
CA ILE A 249 -18.20 -0.59 15.92
C ILE A 249 -17.84 -2.04 16.28
N GLU A 250 -18.47 -2.97 15.59
CA GLU A 250 -18.19 -4.40 15.67
C GLU A 250 -17.41 -4.86 14.43
N LEU A 251 -16.51 -5.82 14.65
CA LEU A 251 -15.73 -6.45 13.59
C LEU A 251 -16.05 -7.93 13.49
N GLU A 252 -16.36 -8.40 12.28
CA GLU A 252 -16.52 -9.81 11.97
C GLU A 252 -15.33 -10.28 11.11
N SER A 253 -14.55 -11.24 11.62
CA SER A 253 -13.43 -11.82 10.86
C SER A 253 -13.99 -12.73 9.77
N VAL A 254 -13.67 -12.43 8.51
CA VAL A 254 -14.06 -13.25 7.37
C VAL A 254 -13.00 -14.33 7.17
N GLU A 255 -13.37 -15.60 7.40
CA GLU A 255 -12.53 -16.71 6.97
C GLU A 255 -12.51 -16.76 5.44
N ALA A 256 -11.33 -16.59 4.85
CA ALA A 256 -11.13 -16.70 3.42
C ALA A 256 -11.39 -18.14 2.94
N THR A 257 -12.65 -18.53 2.81
CA THR A 257 -13.01 -19.73 2.05
C THR A 257 -12.76 -19.44 0.57
N GLY A 258 -12.22 -20.40 -0.17
CA GLY A 258 -11.62 -20.23 -1.51
C GLY A 258 -12.51 -19.63 -2.62
N LEU A 259 -13.75 -19.27 -2.31
CA LEU A 259 -14.73 -18.61 -3.19
C LEU A 259 -14.66 -17.08 -3.17
N ASP A 260 -14.04 -16.45 -2.16
CA ASP A 260 -14.00 -14.97 -2.02
C ASP A 260 -12.93 -14.24 -2.85
N ARG A 261 -12.03 -14.98 -3.52
CA ARG A 261 -11.00 -14.36 -4.38
C ARG A 261 -11.57 -13.53 -5.53
N ARG A 262 -12.81 -13.79 -5.97
CA ARG A 262 -13.49 -13.00 -7.01
C ARG A 262 -14.17 -11.73 -6.50
N ARG A 263 -14.55 -11.66 -5.21
CA ARG A 263 -15.14 -10.42 -4.66
C ARG A 263 -14.11 -9.31 -4.47
N LEU A 264 -12.83 -9.66 -4.34
CA LEU A 264 -11.72 -8.74 -4.07
C LEU A 264 -10.99 -8.25 -5.33
N SER A 265 -11.23 -8.87 -6.49
CA SER A 265 -10.70 -8.39 -7.79
C SER A 265 -11.68 -7.52 -8.57
N ASP A 266 -12.97 -7.58 -8.21
CA ASP A 266 -14.08 -6.97 -8.95
C ASP A 266 -14.86 -5.92 -8.12
N ARG A 267 -14.30 -5.46 -6.99
CA ARG A 267 -14.85 -4.36 -6.18
C ARG A 267 -13.83 -3.27 -5.95
#